data_AF-A0A965DQ94-F1
#
_entry.id   AF-A0A965DQ94-F1
#
_cell.length_a   1.000
_cell.length_b   1.000
_cell.length_c   1.000
_cell.angle_alpha   90.00
_cell.angle_beta   90.00
_cell.angle_gamma   90.00
#
_symmetry.space_group_name_H-M   'P 1'
#
loop_
_entity.id
_entity.type
_entity.pdbx_description
1 polymer ?
#
loop_
_entity_poly.entity_id
_entity_poly.type
_entity_poly.pdbx_seq_one_letter_code
_entity_poly.pdbx_strand_id
1 'polypeptide(L)'
;MNFKRLLLFFHIFLTLGLSAQNNAGCPNANFSMGNFTNWQGFTGTYANPASAIGIVNGRHTIINAQGIDPNTCGGLPLIPPGSTFSARLGNSGTGAQGERLTYTMNVTAQNSLFIYKYAVVLQDPGHSPAQQPVFQMRLLNQNGNQINGNCGQYSVYAGQPGQNFQTCGSVKWLPWTVVGVNLQAYIGQNITIEFTTKDCSLSGHFGYGYVVADCMPLILDLDYCFGSPTINISGPAGFQSYSWSSGQNTQSISVPAASAAPSYTVTMQSFSNQGNCTVSLTASAIPTTVQNNFTVTQACPWAATQFNSTPTILPQTINGVPLANGGAASWYWNFGDGSTLTGNNPAIHQNPTHVYQNPGTYTVTHIVYTQAGCLDTVVQTIQVLPPPVINFTFNNACVGSTVNTVNQTQDPNLAAVTYQWIWGDNTPNSTTSNASHIYQNPGTFQIG
;
A
#
# COMPACT_ATOMS: atom_id res chain seq x y z
N MET A 1 19.59 -40.57 7.14
CA MET A 1 19.16 -39.58 8.15
C MET A 1 18.29 -38.55 7.46
N ASN A 2 17.01 -38.52 7.80
CA ASN A 2 15.98 -37.67 7.22
C ASN A 2 16.16 -36.22 7.66
N PHE A 3 16.56 -35.32 6.76
CA PHE A 3 16.38 -33.88 6.97
C PHE A 3 15.04 -33.47 6.37
N LYS A 4 14.00 -33.49 7.20
CA LYS A 4 12.80 -32.68 6.99
C LYS A 4 13.22 -31.21 7.05
N ARG A 5 13.39 -30.55 5.90
CA ARG A 5 13.51 -29.08 5.86
C ARG A 5 12.11 -28.50 6.08
N LEU A 6 11.99 -27.84 7.22
CA LEU A 6 10.87 -27.03 7.67
C LEU A 6 10.55 -25.98 6.58
N LEU A 7 9.52 -26.20 5.77
CA LEU A 7 8.89 -25.11 5.01
C LEU A 7 8.23 -24.20 6.05
N LEU A 8 8.86 -23.07 6.37
CA LEU A 8 8.16 -21.95 6.99
C LEU A 8 7.11 -21.46 5.99
N PHE A 9 5.86 -21.89 6.16
CA PHE A 9 4.71 -21.18 5.63
C PHE A 9 4.67 -19.82 6.34
N PHE A 10 5.32 -18.82 5.76
CA PHE A 10 4.97 -17.44 6.05
C PHE A 10 3.52 -17.29 5.55
N HIS A 11 2.56 -17.43 6.46
CA HIS A 11 1.24 -16.87 6.26
C HIS A 11 1.45 -15.36 6.28
N ILE A 12 1.87 -14.81 5.13
CA ILE A 12 1.67 -13.41 4.84
C ILE A 12 0.16 -13.30 4.76
N PHE A 13 -0.46 -12.94 5.89
CA PHE A 13 -1.70 -12.20 5.84
C PHE A 13 -1.36 -10.99 4.99
N LEU A 14 -1.70 -11.06 3.70
CA LEU A 14 -1.85 -9.86 2.89
C LEU A 14 -3.08 -9.16 3.46
N THR A 15 -2.92 -8.53 4.63
CA THR A 15 -3.66 -7.31 4.87
C THR A 15 -3.20 -6.41 3.75
N LEU A 16 -4.01 -6.28 2.69
CA LEU A 16 -4.04 -5.03 1.96
C LEU A 16 -3.97 -3.97 3.04
N GLY A 17 -2.90 -3.19 3.06
CA GLY A 17 -2.79 -2.00 3.88
C GLY A 17 -3.86 -1.03 3.38
N LEU A 18 -5.12 -1.34 3.68
CA LEU A 18 -6.29 -0.52 3.44
C LEU A 18 -6.10 0.84 4.11
N SER A 19 -5.20 0.98 5.08
CA SER A 19 -4.84 2.26 5.68
C SER A 19 -4.16 3.25 4.72
N ALA A 20 -3.48 2.81 3.66
CA ALA A 20 -2.70 3.73 2.80
C ALA A 20 -3.50 4.27 1.59
N GLN A 21 -4.41 3.49 1.01
CA GLN A 21 -5.23 3.96 -0.12
C GLN A 21 -6.45 4.79 0.30
N ASN A 22 -6.98 4.58 1.52
CA ASN A 22 -8.24 5.18 2.00
C ASN A 22 -8.22 6.71 2.21
N ASN A 23 -7.09 7.38 1.95
CA ASN A 23 -6.98 8.83 2.17
C ASN A 23 -6.26 9.57 1.03
N ALA A 24 -5.80 8.88 -0.01
CA ALA A 24 -5.15 9.52 -1.16
C ALA A 24 -6.14 10.44 -1.90
N GLY A 25 -7.43 10.09 -1.90
CA GLY A 25 -8.50 10.87 -2.51
C GLY A 25 -9.11 11.98 -1.64
N CYS A 26 -8.84 12.00 -0.34
CA CYS A 26 -9.37 12.98 0.61
C CYS A 26 -8.35 13.28 1.72
N PRO A 27 -7.22 13.92 1.40
CA PRO A 27 -6.09 14.03 2.31
C PRO A 27 -6.45 14.58 3.69
N ASN A 28 -6.03 13.86 4.74
CA ASN A 28 -6.26 14.20 6.14
C ASN A 28 -7.74 14.24 6.60
N ALA A 29 -8.69 13.70 5.82
CA ALA A 29 -10.07 13.53 6.29
C ALA A 29 -10.17 12.63 7.55
N ASN A 30 -9.21 11.71 7.71
CA ASN A 30 -9.09 10.84 8.87
C ASN A 30 -8.15 11.35 9.97
N PHE A 31 -7.65 12.59 9.86
CA PHE A 31 -6.75 13.22 10.83
C PHE A 31 -5.37 12.55 10.98
N SER A 32 -4.94 11.74 10.02
CA SER A 32 -3.66 11.02 10.07
C SER A 32 -2.41 11.90 10.16
N MET A 33 -2.52 13.19 9.84
CA MET A 33 -1.43 14.18 10.01
C MET A 33 -1.30 14.68 11.46
N GLY A 34 -2.17 14.23 12.38
CA GLY A 34 -2.15 14.66 13.78
C GLY A 34 -2.59 16.11 14.00
N ASN A 35 -3.23 16.73 13.01
CA ASN A 35 -3.69 18.12 13.03
C ASN A 35 -4.96 18.29 12.17
N PHE A 36 -5.46 19.52 12.11
CA PHE A 36 -6.65 19.91 11.33
C PHE A 36 -6.32 20.42 9.91
N THR A 37 -5.18 20.05 9.31
CA THR A 37 -4.90 20.41 7.90
C THR A 37 -6.05 19.94 7.00
N ASN A 38 -6.45 20.77 6.04
CA ASN A 38 -7.63 20.59 5.15
C ASN A 38 -9.01 20.67 5.84
N TRP A 39 -9.04 20.90 7.16
CA TRP A 39 -10.27 21.17 7.90
C TRP A 39 -10.36 22.65 8.28
N GLN A 40 -11.57 23.20 8.25
CA GLN A 40 -11.85 24.53 8.78
C GLN A 40 -12.76 24.40 10.01
N GLY A 41 -12.26 24.88 11.16
CA GLY A 41 -13.00 24.92 12.41
C GLY A 41 -13.80 26.20 12.56
N PHE A 42 -14.86 26.12 13.34
CA PHE A 42 -15.65 27.25 13.78
C PHE A 42 -16.12 27.05 15.21
N THR A 43 -16.29 28.15 15.93
CA THR A 43 -16.95 28.19 17.23
C THR A 43 -18.07 29.23 17.24
N GLY A 44 -19.00 29.05 18.16
CA GLY A 44 -20.06 30.00 18.41
C GLY A 44 -20.99 29.55 19.51
N THR A 45 -22.26 29.87 19.34
CA THR A 45 -23.35 29.57 20.27
C THR A 45 -24.30 28.51 19.71
N TYR A 46 -25.25 28.08 20.52
CA TYR A 46 -26.35 27.19 20.11
C TYR A 46 -27.07 27.68 18.84
N ALA A 47 -27.35 28.98 18.77
CA ALA A 47 -28.09 29.58 17.65
C ALA A 47 -27.21 29.77 16.42
N ASN A 48 -25.92 30.08 16.60
CA ASN A 48 -24.97 30.28 15.52
C ASN A 48 -23.63 29.58 15.83
N PRO A 49 -23.52 28.27 15.59
CA PRO A 49 -22.33 27.49 15.93
C PRO A 49 -21.12 27.79 15.04
N ALA A 50 -21.31 28.56 13.96
CA ALA A 50 -20.27 28.93 13.00
C ALA A 50 -19.98 30.44 12.99
N SER A 51 -20.21 31.14 14.11
CA SER A 51 -20.05 32.60 14.20
C SER A 51 -18.61 33.09 14.10
N ALA A 52 -17.63 32.29 14.55
CA ALA A 52 -16.22 32.64 14.56
C ALA A 52 -15.40 31.53 13.89
N ILE A 53 -14.62 31.89 12.87
CA ILE A 53 -13.74 30.97 12.15
C ILE A 53 -12.48 30.71 12.99
N GLY A 54 -12.10 29.44 13.11
CA GLY A 54 -10.85 29.02 13.72
C GLY A 54 -10.93 27.69 14.48
N ILE A 55 -9.80 27.00 14.57
CA ILE A 55 -9.61 25.87 15.47
C ILE A 55 -9.31 26.41 16.86
N VAL A 56 -10.12 26.03 17.85
CA VAL A 56 -9.97 26.44 19.25
C VAL A 56 -9.66 25.22 20.10
N ASN A 57 -8.49 25.23 20.77
CA ASN A 57 -8.05 24.13 21.62
C ASN A 57 -9.10 23.81 22.71
N GLY A 58 -9.39 22.52 22.92
CA GLY A 58 -10.41 22.04 23.86
C GLY A 58 -11.83 22.02 23.30
N ARG A 59 -12.16 22.91 22.35
CA ARG A 59 -13.41 22.91 21.56
C ARG A 59 -13.28 22.04 20.30
N HIS A 60 -12.06 21.96 19.78
CA HIS A 60 -11.62 21.10 18.69
C HIS A 60 -10.37 20.37 19.18
N THR A 61 -10.41 19.04 19.24
CA THR A 61 -9.30 18.27 19.80
C THR A 61 -8.99 17.08 18.88
N ILE A 62 -7.75 16.97 18.43
CA ILE A 62 -7.28 15.73 17.78
C ILE A 62 -7.01 14.69 18.86
N ILE A 63 -7.57 13.51 18.69
CA ILE A 63 -7.28 12.32 19.50
C ILE A 63 -6.30 11.46 18.71
N ASN A 64 -5.14 11.19 19.31
CA ASN A 64 -4.05 10.40 18.71
C ASN A 64 -3.60 9.22 19.57
N ALA A 65 -4.28 9.00 20.70
CA ALA A 65 -4.02 7.92 21.62
C ALA A 65 -5.31 7.17 21.91
N GLN A 66 -5.21 5.85 21.97
CA GLN A 66 -6.31 5.00 22.40
C GLN A 66 -6.71 5.38 23.83
N GLY A 67 -7.99 5.32 24.11
CA GLY A 67 -8.56 5.70 25.40
C GLY A 67 -10.07 5.57 25.37
N ILE A 68 -10.69 5.82 26.52
CA ILE A 68 -12.14 5.72 26.70
C ILE A 68 -12.66 7.08 27.13
N ASP A 69 -13.84 7.46 26.62
CA ASP A 69 -14.52 8.68 27.01
C ASP A 69 -14.97 8.61 28.48
N PRO A 70 -14.59 9.59 29.32
CA PRO A 70 -14.87 9.55 30.76
C PRO A 70 -16.37 9.65 31.12
N ASN A 71 -17.20 10.19 30.23
CA ASN A 71 -18.65 10.39 30.47
C ASN A 71 -19.49 9.19 30.01
N THR A 72 -18.85 8.10 29.58
CA THR A 72 -19.53 6.93 29.00
C THR A 72 -19.46 5.67 29.84
N CYS A 73 -19.11 5.79 31.12
CA CYS A 73 -19.01 4.65 32.06
C CYS A 73 -18.09 3.53 31.53
N GLY A 74 -17.05 3.89 30.79
CA GLY A 74 -16.11 2.93 30.21
C GLY A 74 -16.49 2.40 28.81
N GLY A 75 -17.59 2.87 28.22
CA GLY A 75 -18.18 2.23 27.04
C GLY A 75 -17.73 2.75 25.66
N LEU A 76 -17.25 4.00 25.55
CA LEU A 76 -16.93 4.60 24.25
C LEU A 76 -15.42 4.78 24.05
N PRO A 77 -14.79 4.01 23.15
CA PRO A 77 -13.44 4.29 22.69
C PRO A 77 -13.34 5.67 22.02
N LEU A 78 -12.28 6.42 22.30
CA LEU A 78 -12.06 7.75 21.70
C LEU A 78 -11.69 7.69 20.21
N ILE A 79 -11.18 6.53 19.75
CA ILE A 79 -10.79 6.27 18.36
C ILE A 79 -11.56 5.01 17.91
N PRO A 80 -12.22 5.02 16.73
CA PRO A 80 -12.96 3.86 16.27
C PRO A 80 -12.02 2.75 15.80
N PRO A 81 -12.47 1.47 15.83
CA PRO A 81 -11.73 0.37 15.24
C PRO A 81 -11.30 0.66 13.79
N GLY A 82 -10.06 0.28 13.47
CA GLY A 82 -9.46 0.49 12.16
C GLY A 82 -8.99 1.93 11.88
N SER A 83 -9.02 2.82 12.87
CA SER A 83 -8.52 4.20 12.74
C SER A 83 -7.41 4.46 13.76
N THR A 84 -6.51 5.39 13.45
CA THR A 84 -5.40 5.79 14.34
C THR A 84 -5.60 7.15 14.97
N PHE A 85 -6.49 7.96 14.40
CA PHE A 85 -6.87 9.28 14.92
C PHE A 85 -8.39 9.46 14.84
N SER A 86 -8.88 10.41 15.62
CA SER A 86 -10.22 11.00 15.47
C SER A 86 -10.16 12.47 15.86
N ALA A 87 -11.20 13.24 15.56
CA ALA A 87 -11.38 14.58 16.10
C ALA A 87 -12.58 14.61 17.03
N ARG A 88 -12.40 15.20 18.22
CA ARG A 88 -13.51 15.59 19.09
C ARG A 88 -13.94 17.02 18.76
N LEU A 89 -15.24 17.19 18.60
CA LEU A 89 -15.93 18.46 18.42
C LEU A 89 -16.80 18.76 19.62
N GLY A 90 -16.59 19.90 20.27
CA GLY A 90 -17.22 20.23 21.55
C GLY A 90 -16.44 19.72 22.76
N ASN A 91 -17.04 19.91 23.93
CA ASN A 91 -16.46 19.57 25.22
C ASN A 91 -17.55 19.26 26.26
N SER A 92 -17.16 18.91 27.48
CA SER A 92 -18.09 18.59 28.58
C SER A 92 -18.47 19.80 29.45
N GLY A 93 -18.05 21.01 29.08
CA GLY A 93 -18.49 22.26 29.68
C GLY A 93 -19.84 22.69 29.12
N THR A 94 -20.57 23.51 29.88
CA THR A 94 -21.87 24.05 29.47
C THR A 94 -21.72 25.51 29.01
N GLY A 95 -22.82 26.14 28.59
CA GLY A 95 -22.81 27.55 28.17
C GLY A 95 -23.44 27.82 26.80
N ALA A 96 -24.26 26.91 26.29
CA ALA A 96 -24.91 27.02 24.98
C ALA A 96 -23.87 27.22 23.88
N GLN A 97 -22.75 26.50 23.97
CA GLN A 97 -21.68 26.51 23.01
C GLN A 97 -22.07 25.76 21.74
N GLY A 98 -21.47 26.15 20.61
CA GLY A 98 -21.56 25.42 19.36
C GLY A 98 -20.21 25.39 18.64
N GLU A 99 -19.97 24.30 17.92
CA GLU A 99 -18.75 24.08 17.15
C GLU A 99 -19.10 23.51 15.78
N ARG A 100 -18.26 23.79 14.79
CA ARG A 100 -18.36 23.18 13.46
C ARG A 100 -16.98 22.84 12.93
N LEU A 101 -16.85 21.67 12.32
CA LEU A 101 -15.76 21.34 11.40
C LEU A 101 -16.32 21.20 9.99
N THR A 102 -15.65 21.82 9.03
CA THR A 102 -15.95 21.65 7.61
C THR A 102 -14.74 21.08 6.86
N TYR A 103 -15.02 20.22 5.90
CA TYR A 103 -14.04 19.64 4.99
C TYR A 103 -14.59 19.69 3.57
N THR A 104 -13.87 20.32 2.66
CA THR A 104 -14.27 20.46 1.26
C THR A 104 -13.34 19.65 0.37
N MET A 105 -13.90 18.83 -0.51
CA MET A 105 -13.15 18.04 -1.48
C MET A 105 -13.76 18.11 -2.87
N ASN A 106 -12.91 18.08 -3.89
CA ASN A 106 -13.35 17.78 -5.24
C ASN A 106 -13.59 16.28 -5.38
N VAL A 107 -14.76 15.88 -5.88
CA VAL A 107 -15.09 14.47 -6.06
C VAL A 107 -14.49 13.96 -7.37
N THR A 108 -13.79 12.84 -7.29
CA THR A 108 -13.19 12.11 -8.40
C THR A 108 -13.66 10.65 -8.38
N ALA A 109 -13.33 9.88 -9.41
CA ALA A 109 -13.62 8.44 -9.39
C ALA A 109 -12.96 7.75 -8.19
N GLN A 110 -11.77 8.23 -7.77
CA GLN A 110 -10.93 7.67 -6.72
C GLN A 110 -11.43 7.95 -5.29
N ASN A 111 -12.37 8.87 -5.09
CA ASN A 111 -12.89 9.24 -3.76
C ASN A 111 -14.44 9.29 -3.70
N SER A 112 -15.10 8.70 -4.70
CA SER A 112 -16.56 8.75 -4.90
C SER A 112 -17.36 7.99 -3.84
N LEU A 113 -16.75 7.09 -3.08
CA LEU A 113 -17.31 6.53 -1.85
C LEU A 113 -16.72 7.28 -0.66
N PHE A 114 -17.54 8.10 0.00
CA PHE A 114 -17.15 8.79 1.23
C PHE A 114 -17.72 8.04 2.44
N ILE A 115 -16.87 7.71 3.41
CA ILE A 115 -17.25 7.00 4.63
C ILE A 115 -16.89 7.88 5.81
N TYR A 116 -17.88 8.29 6.60
CA TYR A 116 -17.61 8.93 7.87
C TYR A 116 -18.08 8.06 9.02
N LYS A 117 -17.36 8.17 10.13
CA LYS A 117 -17.71 7.53 11.39
C LYS A 117 -17.93 8.62 12.41
N TYR A 118 -18.94 8.44 13.25
CA TYR A 118 -19.18 9.36 14.36
C TYR A 118 -19.59 8.60 15.63
N ALA A 119 -19.28 9.20 16.77
CA ALA A 119 -19.85 8.84 18.06
C ALA A 119 -20.29 10.14 18.74
N VAL A 120 -21.30 10.08 19.61
CA VAL A 120 -21.84 11.29 20.26
C VAL A 120 -21.97 11.07 21.75
N VAL A 121 -21.74 12.12 22.54
CA VAL A 121 -21.93 12.13 23.99
C VAL A 121 -22.73 13.38 24.32
N LEU A 122 -23.98 13.18 24.72
CA LEU A 122 -24.95 14.25 24.95
C LEU A 122 -25.52 14.10 26.36
N GLN A 123 -25.45 15.14 27.17
CA GLN A 123 -26.15 15.14 28.44
C GLN A 123 -27.65 15.35 28.18
N ASP A 124 -28.50 14.45 28.69
CA ASP A 124 -29.94 14.44 28.46
C ASP A 124 -30.68 15.18 29.58
N PRO A 125 -31.24 16.36 29.30
CA PRO A 125 -31.98 17.11 30.30
C PRO A 125 -33.48 16.80 30.34
N GLY A 126 -34.00 15.95 29.44
CA GLY A 126 -35.43 15.70 29.31
C GLY A 126 -36.25 16.91 28.80
N HIS A 127 -35.61 17.88 28.14
CA HIS A 127 -36.29 19.03 27.53
C HIS A 127 -36.80 18.70 26.11
N SER A 128 -37.54 19.64 25.49
CA SER A 128 -38.00 19.46 24.12
C SER A 128 -36.83 19.26 23.13
N PRO A 129 -36.99 18.48 22.05
CA PRO A 129 -35.91 18.16 21.11
C PRO A 129 -35.12 19.37 20.59
N ALA A 130 -35.80 20.51 20.37
CA ALA A 130 -35.18 21.74 19.87
C ALA A 130 -34.33 22.51 20.90
N GLN A 131 -34.30 22.05 22.16
CA GLN A 131 -33.55 22.65 23.25
C GLN A 131 -32.40 21.77 23.73
N GLN A 132 -32.35 20.50 23.33
CA GLN A 132 -31.36 19.54 23.84
C GLN A 132 -30.00 19.68 23.12
N PRO A 133 -28.91 19.21 23.73
CA PRO A 133 -27.64 19.07 23.02
C PRO A 133 -27.80 18.19 21.78
N VAL A 134 -27.08 18.52 20.71
CA VAL A 134 -27.28 17.92 19.40
C VAL A 134 -25.96 17.78 18.63
N PHE A 135 -25.85 16.68 17.90
CA PHE A 135 -24.86 16.46 16.87
C PHE A 135 -25.53 16.46 15.49
N GLN A 136 -24.92 17.12 14.51
CA GLN A 136 -25.43 17.24 13.16
C GLN A 136 -24.32 16.99 12.14
N MET A 137 -24.63 16.20 11.12
CA MET A 137 -23.82 16.01 9.91
C MET A 137 -24.62 16.51 8.71
N ARG A 138 -24.00 17.30 7.84
CA ARG A 138 -24.55 17.69 6.54
C ARG A 138 -23.52 17.52 5.43
N LEU A 139 -23.98 17.11 4.26
CA LEU A 139 -23.24 17.22 3.01
C LEU A 139 -23.85 18.35 2.18
N LEU A 140 -23.01 19.24 1.69
CA LEU A 140 -23.39 20.38 0.86
C LEU A 140 -22.74 20.23 -0.52
N ASN A 141 -23.49 20.53 -1.57
CA ASN A 141 -22.94 20.63 -2.92
C ASN A 141 -22.12 21.92 -3.10
N GLN A 142 -21.54 22.11 -4.29
CA GLN A 142 -20.70 23.27 -4.60
C GLN A 142 -21.39 24.63 -4.45
N ASN A 143 -22.73 24.65 -4.47
CA ASN A 143 -23.54 25.86 -4.28
C ASN A 143 -23.93 26.08 -2.81
N GLY A 144 -23.44 25.24 -1.88
CA GLY A 144 -23.80 25.27 -0.47
C GLY A 144 -25.17 24.68 -0.15
N ASN A 145 -25.87 24.12 -1.15
CA ASN A 145 -27.16 23.48 -0.95
C ASN A 145 -26.96 22.07 -0.39
N GLN A 146 -27.81 21.68 0.54
CA GLN A 146 -27.73 20.35 1.13
C GLN A 146 -27.98 19.26 0.07
N ILE A 147 -27.11 18.26 0.04
CA ILE A 147 -27.29 17.05 -0.75
C ILE A 147 -28.37 16.22 -0.06
N ASN A 148 -29.56 16.20 -0.66
CA ASN A 148 -30.71 15.49 -0.13
C ASN A 148 -30.58 13.98 -0.33
N GLY A 149 -31.09 13.20 0.63
CA GLY A 149 -31.05 11.74 0.66
C GLY A 149 -30.74 11.22 2.08
N ASN A 150 -31.13 9.97 2.38
CA ASN A 150 -31.03 9.38 3.73
C ASN A 150 -29.61 9.34 4.34
N CYS A 151 -28.58 9.56 3.53
CA CYS A 151 -27.17 9.50 3.94
C CYS A 151 -26.47 10.87 3.99
N GLY A 152 -27.05 11.91 3.39
CA GLY A 152 -26.44 13.25 3.24
C GLY A 152 -26.76 14.22 4.38
N GLN A 153 -27.64 13.82 5.30
CA GLN A 153 -27.95 14.55 6.52
C GLN A 153 -28.14 13.57 7.65
N TYR A 154 -27.62 13.91 8.82
CA TYR A 154 -27.93 13.23 10.06
C TYR A 154 -28.00 14.25 11.19
N SER A 155 -28.98 14.09 12.07
CA SER A 155 -29.13 14.95 13.26
C SER A 155 -29.60 14.08 14.41
N VAL A 156 -28.91 14.17 15.53
CA VAL A 156 -29.28 13.45 16.75
C VAL A 156 -29.19 14.33 17.98
N TYR A 157 -30.26 14.32 18.77
CA TYR A 157 -30.31 14.97 20.07
C TYR A 157 -30.34 13.94 21.21
N ALA A 158 -30.04 14.38 22.43
CA ALA A 158 -29.99 13.51 23.60
C ALA A 158 -31.29 12.71 23.80
N GLY A 159 -31.22 11.38 23.86
CA GLY A 159 -32.38 10.53 24.11
C GLY A 159 -33.39 10.41 22.95
N GLN A 160 -33.04 10.86 21.73
CA GLN A 160 -33.89 10.71 20.55
C GLN A 160 -34.36 9.25 20.34
N PRO A 161 -35.68 9.01 20.20
CA PRO A 161 -36.21 7.67 19.94
C PRO A 161 -35.65 7.03 18.66
N GLY A 162 -35.50 5.69 18.68
CA GLY A 162 -35.03 4.92 17.53
C GLY A 162 -33.50 4.94 17.32
N GLN A 163 -32.75 5.57 18.21
CA GLN A 163 -31.29 5.52 18.22
C GLN A 163 -30.78 4.45 19.20
N ASN A 164 -29.62 3.87 18.91
CA ASN A 164 -28.96 2.88 19.79
C ASN A 164 -28.19 3.56 20.95
N PHE A 165 -28.88 4.43 21.71
CA PHE A 165 -28.29 5.13 22.84
C PHE A 165 -27.94 4.18 23.98
N GLN A 166 -26.70 4.31 24.45
CA GLN A 166 -26.27 3.80 25.74
C GLN A 166 -26.44 4.90 26.80
N THR A 167 -26.53 4.52 28.07
CA THR A 167 -26.78 5.47 29.19
C THR A 167 -25.68 5.36 30.25
N CYS A 168 -25.20 6.51 30.72
CA CYS A 168 -24.29 6.64 31.86
C CYS A 168 -24.77 7.81 32.74
N GLY A 169 -25.52 7.54 33.80
CA GLY A 169 -26.18 8.59 34.57
C GLY A 169 -27.12 9.44 33.70
N SER A 170 -26.95 10.77 33.72
CA SER A 170 -27.68 11.71 32.86
C SER A 170 -27.13 11.81 31.43
N VAL A 171 -26.07 11.07 31.09
CA VAL A 171 -25.45 11.12 29.77
C VAL A 171 -26.02 10.02 28.89
N LYS A 172 -26.41 10.40 27.67
CA LYS A 172 -26.79 9.50 26.57
C LYS A 172 -25.69 9.56 25.52
N TRP A 173 -25.16 8.41 25.14
CA TRP A 173 -24.09 8.35 24.14
C TRP A 173 -24.37 7.31 23.07
N LEU A 174 -23.95 7.60 21.84
CA LEU A 174 -23.99 6.63 20.74
C LEU A 174 -22.62 6.02 20.55
N PRO A 175 -22.54 4.69 20.37
CA PRO A 175 -21.31 4.06 19.93
C PRO A 175 -20.94 4.54 18.52
N TRP A 176 -19.69 4.27 18.13
CA TRP A 176 -19.22 4.55 16.78
C TRP A 176 -20.15 3.96 15.73
N THR A 177 -20.70 4.85 14.92
CA THR A 177 -21.60 4.56 13.81
C THR A 177 -20.89 4.91 12.52
N VAL A 178 -20.94 4.00 11.56
CA VAL A 178 -20.35 4.18 10.22
C VAL A 178 -21.44 4.50 9.23
N VAL A 179 -21.19 5.50 8.38
CA VAL A 179 -22.09 5.89 7.30
C VAL A 179 -21.30 6.02 6.01
N GLY A 180 -21.78 5.33 4.98
CA GLY A 180 -21.25 5.41 3.63
C GLY A 180 -22.15 6.23 2.72
N VAL A 181 -21.54 7.06 1.87
CA VAL A 181 -22.23 7.97 0.97
C VAL A 181 -21.67 7.79 -0.43
N ASN A 182 -22.57 7.52 -1.37
CA ASN A 182 -22.26 7.50 -2.80
C ASN A 182 -22.26 8.94 -3.34
N LEU A 183 -21.08 9.45 -3.72
CA LEU A 183 -20.87 10.76 -4.33
C LEU A 183 -20.66 10.69 -5.85
N GLN A 184 -20.89 9.56 -6.50
CA GLN A 184 -20.64 9.38 -7.94
C GLN A 184 -21.31 10.45 -8.82
N ALA A 185 -22.53 10.87 -8.47
CA ALA A 185 -23.27 11.92 -9.19
C ALA A 185 -22.61 13.31 -9.12
N TYR A 186 -21.61 13.48 -8.24
CA TYR A 186 -20.92 14.74 -7.98
C TYR A 186 -19.48 14.76 -8.48
N ILE A 187 -19.03 13.74 -9.23
CA ILE A 187 -17.69 13.74 -9.83
C ILE A 187 -17.45 15.05 -10.62
N GLY A 188 -16.31 15.70 -10.37
CA GLY A 188 -15.93 17.00 -10.91
C GLY A 188 -16.40 18.20 -10.08
N GLN A 189 -17.26 18.01 -9.08
CA GLN A 189 -17.79 19.07 -8.23
C GLN A 189 -17.12 19.08 -6.85
N ASN A 190 -17.12 20.25 -6.21
CA ASN A 190 -16.72 20.38 -4.81
C ASN A 190 -17.91 20.03 -3.89
N ILE A 191 -17.66 19.19 -2.91
CA ILE A 191 -18.62 18.81 -1.87
C ILE A 191 -18.03 19.19 -0.51
N THR A 192 -18.86 19.73 0.36
CA THR A 192 -18.47 20.09 1.73
C THR A 192 -19.18 19.22 2.74
N ILE A 193 -18.42 18.58 3.61
CA ILE A 193 -18.93 17.89 4.79
C ILE A 193 -18.91 18.87 5.96
N GLU A 194 -19.99 18.90 6.73
CA GLU A 194 -20.08 19.68 7.96
C GLU A 194 -20.45 18.78 9.13
N PHE A 195 -19.61 18.75 10.15
CA PHE A 195 -19.97 18.22 11.47
C PHE A 195 -20.21 19.38 12.41
N THR A 196 -21.33 19.38 13.13
CA THR A 196 -21.70 20.42 14.08
C THR A 196 -22.10 19.80 15.41
N THR A 197 -21.58 20.33 16.50
CA THR A 197 -22.01 20.02 17.86
C THR A 197 -22.56 21.26 18.52
N LYS A 198 -23.56 21.08 19.37
CA LYS A 198 -24.14 22.15 20.19
C LYS A 198 -24.51 21.60 21.55
N ASP A 199 -24.29 22.41 22.56
CA ASP A 199 -24.87 22.29 23.89
C ASP A 199 -26.41 22.43 23.84
N CYS A 200 -27.07 22.42 24.99
CA CYS A 200 -28.47 22.80 25.07
C CYS A 200 -28.66 24.33 24.91
N SER A 201 -29.85 24.74 24.46
CA SER A 201 -30.17 26.17 24.30
C SER A 201 -30.28 26.93 25.63
N LEU A 202 -30.46 26.21 26.74
CA LEU A 202 -30.61 26.76 28.09
C LEU A 202 -29.28 26.80 28.89
N SER A 203 -28.15 26.56 28.22
CA SER A 203 -26.79 26.67 28.79
C SER A 203 -26.43 25.73 29.95
N GLY A 204 -27.31 24.81 30.36
CA GLY A 204 -27.09 23.89 31.49
C GLY A 204 -26.51 22.52 31.14
N HIS A 205 -26.45 22.14 29.86
CA HIS A 205 -26.11 20.78 29.44
C HIS A 205 -25.20 20.79 28.21
N PHE A 206 -24.21 19.92 28.23
CA PHE A 206 -23.18 19.85 27.19
C PHE A 206 -23.51 18.82 26.12
N GLY A 207 -22.91 19.01 24.94
CA GLY A 207 -22.90 18.00 23.88
C GLY A 207 -21.62 18.04 23.07
N TYR A 208 -21.05 16.88 22.81
CA TYR A 208 -19.88 16.76 21.94
C TYR A 208 -19.91 15.46 21.14
N GLY A 209 -19.08 15.39 20.11
CA GLY A 209 -19.00 14.24 19.22
C GLY A 209 -17.58 13.94 18.79
N TYR A 210 -17.35 12.70 18.41
CA TYR A 210 -16.12 12.26 17.77
C TYR A 210 -16.40 11.97 16.31
N VAL A 211 -15.49 12.36 15.42
CA VAL A 211 -15.62 12.15 13.98
C VAL A 211 -14.30 11.69 13.37
N VAL A 212 -14.41 10.90 12.31
CA VAL A 212 -13.32 10.54 11.41
C VAL A 212 -13.94 10.23 10.06
N ALA A 213 -13.25 10.54 8.96
CA ALA A 213 -13.73 10.20 7.63
C ALA A 213 -12.63 9.65 6.74
N ASP A 214 -12.99 8.74 5.86
CA ASP A 214 -12.14 8.14 4.84
C ASP A 214 -12.89 8.17 3.51
N CYS A 215 -12.17 7.99 2.40
CA CYS A 215 -12.78 7.91 1.08
C CYS A 215 -12.05 6.89 0.21
N MET A 216 -12.78 6.33 -0.74
CA MET A 216 -12.25 5.35 -1.67
C MET A 216 -13.08 5.36 -2.96
N PRO A 217 -12.65 4.68 -4.03
CA PRO A 217 -13.51 4.53 -5.21
C PRO A 217 -14.69 3.58 -4.92
N LEU A 218 -15.81 3.76 -5.64
CA LEU A 218 -16.94 2.83 -5.62
C LEU A 218 -16.67 1.51 -6.36
N ILE A 219 -15.63 1.49 -7.19
CA ILE A 219 -15.16 0.31 -7.90
C ILE A 219 -13.75 0.02 -7.41
N LEU A 220 -13.54 -1.18 -6.88
CA LEU A 220 -12.24 -1.68 -6.46
C LEU A 220 -11.82 -2.82 -7.39
N ASP A 221 -10.53 -2.87 -7.68
CA ASP A 221 -9.94 -4.01 -8.36
C ASP A 221 -9.44 -4.99 -7.31
N LEU A 222 -9.90 -6.22 -7.41
CA LEU A 222 -9.53 -7.32 -6.54
C LEU A 222 -8.73 -8.33 -7.35
N ASP A 223 -7.42 -8.13 -7.34
CA ASP A 223 -6.49 -9.07 -7.95
C ASP A 223 -6.39 -10.34 -7.10
N TYR A 224 -6.42 -11.50 -7.75
CA TYR A 224 -6.22 -12.79 -7.09
C TYR A 224 -5.39 -13.72 -7.96
N CYS A 225 -4.73 -14.69 -7.34
CA CYS A 225 -3.89 -15.61 -8.08
C CYS A 225 -4.70 -16.61 -8.87
N PHE A 226 -4.41 -16.70 -10.16
CA PHE A 226 -4.98 -17.74 -11.00
C PHE A 226 -4.65 -19.12 -10.42
N GLY A 227 -5.66 -19.98 -10.29
CA GLY A 227 -5.53 -21.29 -9.65
C GLY A 227 -5.74 -21.31 -8.13
N SER A 228 -5.93 -20.15 -7.47
CA SER A 228 -6.40 -20.11 -6.08
C SER A 228 -7.73 -20.86 -5.95
N PRO A 229 -7.98 -21.68 -4.91
CA PRO A 229 -9.26 -22.38 -4.76
C PRO A 229 -10.41 -21.41 -4.45
N THR A 230 -10.11 -20.31 -3.76
CA THR A 230 -11.09 -19.33 -3.29
C THR A 230 -10.58 -17.91 -3.44
N ILE A 231 -11.50 -16.96 -3.60
CA ILE A 231 -11.25 -15.53 -3.59
C ILE A 231 -11.91 -14.96 -2.34
N ASN A 232 -11.15 -14.24 -1.52
CA ASN A 232 -11.66 -13.57 -0.33
C ASN A 232 -11.92 -12.10 -0.66
N ILE A 233 -13.15 -11.64 -0.40
CA ILE A 233 -13.60 -10.28 -0.72
C ILE A 233 -14.12 -9.66 0.55
N SER A 234 -13.69 -8.44 0.87
CA SER A 234 -14.10 -7.73 2.08
C SER A 234 -14.61 -6.34 1.74
N GLY A 235 -15.79 -6.01 2.27
CA GLY A 235 -16.27 -4.64 2.30
C GLY A 235 -15.64 -3.86 3.47
N PRO A 236 -15.69 -2.52 3.42
CA PRO A 236 -15.39 -1.65 4.57
C PRO A 236 -16.11 -2.11 5.85
N ALA A 237 -15.43 -2.03 6.99
CA ALA A 237 -15.99 -2.47 8.27
C ALA A 237 -16.99 -1.47 8.88
N GLY A 238 -17.81 -1.96 9.82
CA GLY A 238 -18.62 -1.13 10.71
C GLY A 238 -20.02 -0.76 10.22
N PHE A 239 -20.42 -1.20 9.03
CA PHE A 239 -21.80 -1.12 8.57
C PHE A 239 -22.71 -2.10 9.32
N GLN A 240 -24.00 -1.78 9.41
CA GLN A 240 -25.00 -2.56 10.13
C GLN A 240 -25.26 -3.92 9.46
N SER A 241 -25.29 -3.94 8.13
CA SER A 241 -25.51 -5.16 7.35
C SER A 241 -24.78 -5.09 6.01
N TYR A 242 -24.52 -6.26 5.45
CA TYR A 242 -23.89 -6.46 4.15
C TYR A 242 -24.78 -7.38 3.33
N SER A 243 -24.92 -7.11 2.04
CA SER A 243 -25.64 -7.96 1.10
C SER A 243 -24.85 -8.04 -0.19
N TRP A 244 -24.23 -9.19 -0.43
CA TRP A 244 -23.40 -9.44 -1.60
C TRP A 244 -24.23 -9.99 -2.76
N SER A 245 -23.83 -9.68 -3.98
CA SER A 245 -24.39 -10.28 -5.20
C SER A 245 -24.22 -11.80 -5.28
N SER A 246 -23.31 -12.38 -4.48
CA SER A 246 -23.18 -13.84 -4.28
C SER A 246 -24.29 -14.43 -3.39
N GLY A 247 -25.11 -13.61 -2.74
CA GLY A 247 -26.12 -14.01 -1.75
C GLY A 247 -25.60 -14.09 -0.31
N GLN A 248 -24.31 -13.93 -0.07
CA GLN A 248 -23.71 -13.90 1.27
C GLN A 248 -23.94 -12.54 1.96
N ASN A 249 -23.89 -12.50 3.30
CA ASN A 249 -24.31 -11.34 4.09
C ASN A 249 -23.34 -10.92 5.22
N THR A 250 -22.11 -11.42 5.18
CA THR A 250 -21.03 -11.04 6.10
C THR A 250 -20.18 -9.90 5.50
N GLN A 251 -19.44 -9.17 6.34
CA GLN A 251 -18.50 -8.13 5.87
C GLN A 251 -17.49 -8.70 4.86
N SER A 252 -16.99 -9.89 5.14
CA SER A 252 -16.05 -10.62 4.30
C SER A 252 -16.70 -11.90 3.80
N ILE A 253 -16.53 -12.19 2.52
CA ILE A 253 -17.02 -13.39 1.87
C ILE A 253 -15.87 -14.16 1.23
N SER A 254 -16.09 -15.46 1.04
CA SER A 254 -15.20 -16.33 0.28
C SER A 254 -16.00 -17.00 -0.80
N VAL A 255 -15.53 -16.90 -2.04
CA VAL A 255 -16.19 -17.45 -3.23
C VAL A 255 -15.24 -18.42 -3.95
N PRO A 256 -15.73 -19.54 -4.51
CA PRO A 256 -14.88 -20.45 -5.27
C PRO A 256 -14.35 -19.77 -6.53
N ALA A 257 -13.03 -19.82 -6.77
CA ALA A 257 -12.43 -19.15 -7.92
C ALA A 257 -12.86 -19.77 -9.26
N ALA A 258 -13.16 -21.07 -9.27
CA ALA A 258 -13.62 -21.80 -10.45
C ALA A 258 -14.98 -21.30 -10.98
N SER A 259 -15.77 -20.68 -10.12
CA SER A 259 -17.08 -20.08 -10.45
C SER A 259 -17.09 -18.58 -10.15
N ALA A 260 -15.92 -17.93 -10.18
CA ALA A 260 -15.82 -16.52 -9.88
C ALA A 260 -16.59 -15.70 -10.92
N ALA A 261 -17.49 -14.84 -10.44
CA ALA A 261 -18.09 -13.82 -11.29
C ALA A 261 -17.03 -12.76 -11.63
N PRO A 262 -17.14 -12.07 -12.78
CA PRO A 262 -16.21 -11.01 -13.15
C PRO A 262 -16.21 -9.84 -12.15
N SER A 263 -17.30 -9.68 -11.39
CA SER A 263 -17.36 -8.73 -10.29
C SER A 263 -18.37 -9.15 -9.22
N TYR A 264 -18.18 -8.61 -8.01
CA TYR A 264 -19.07 -8.78 -6.87
C TYR A 264 -19.49 -7.41 -6.36
N THR A 265 -20.79 -7.20 -6.18
CA THR A 265 -21.31 -5.96 -5.59
C THR A 265 -21.74 -6.25 -4.17
N VAL A 266 -21.30 -5.44 -3.21
CA VAL A 266 -21.81 -5.42 -1.84
C VAL A 266 -22.64 -4.18 -1.63
N THR A 267 -23.87 -4.37 -1.17
CA THR A 267 -24.70 -3.28 -0.64
C THR A 267 -24.55 -3.27 0.87
N MET A 268 -24.08 -2.15 1.40
CA MET A 268 -23.81 -1.94 2.81
C MET A 268 -24.85 -0.99 3.37
N GLN A 269 -25.46 -1.37 4.48
CA GLN A 269 -26.45 -0.54 5.17
C GLN A 269 -25.81 0.16 6.36
N SER A 270 -25.89 1.49 6.38
CA SER A 270 -25.46 2.31 7.51
C SER A 270 -26.55 2.28 8.59
N PHE A 271 -26.16 2.36 9.86
CA PHE A 271 -27.13 2.57 10.93
C PHE A 271 -27.71 3.99 10.82
N SER A 272 -28.99 4.11 10.47
CA SER A 272 -29.69 5.39 10.40
C SER A 272 -31.12 5.24 10.91
N ASN A 273 -31.57 6.22 11.69
CA ASN A 273 -32.95 6.33 12.16
C ASN A 273 -33.83 7.15 11.19
N GLN A 274 -33.26 7.67 10.09
CA GLN A 274 -33.98 8.45 9.08
C GLN A 274 -34.33 7.63 7.82
N GLY A 275 -34.00 6.34 7.79
CA GLY A 275 -34.33 5.42 6.70
C GLY A 275 -33.20 4.43 6.37
N ASN A 276 -33.39 3.69 5.28
CA ASN A 276 -32.40 2.74 4.78
C ASN A 276 -31.28 3.49 4.03
N CYS A 277 -30.26 3.98 4.76
CA CYS A 277 -29.06 4.55 4.13
C CYS A 277 -28.16 3.42 3.65
N THR A 278 -28.20 3.14 2.34
CA THR A 278 -27.36 2.13 1.73
C THR A 278 -26.37 2.74 0.75
N VAL A 279 -25.23 2.06 0.62
CA VAL A 279 -24.25 2.34 -0.43
C VAL A 279 -23.77 1.03 -1.01
N SER A 280 -23.56 0.99 -2.33
CA SER A 280 -23.06 -0.18 -3.02
C SER A 280 -21.64 0.05 -3.51
N LEU A 281 -20.80 -0.96 -3.33
CA LEU A 281 -19.42 -1.01 -3.77
C LEU A 281 -19.27 -2.22 -4.70
N THR A 282 -18.56 -2.09 -5.80
CA THR A 282 -18.28 -3.19 -6.73
C THR A 282 -16.81 -3.56 -6.69
N ALA A 283 -16.51 -4.82 -6.44
CA ALA A 283 -15.18 -5.40 -6.53
C ALA A 283 -15.06 -6.19 -7.84
N SER A 284 -14.23 -5.73 -8.77
CA SER A 284 -13.89 -6.44 -9.99
C SER A 284 -12.88 -7.54 -9.67
N ALA A 285 -13.23 -8.80 -9.91
CA ALA A 285 -12.32 -9.92 -9.65
C ALA A 285 -11.39 -10.11 -10.85
N ILE A 286 -10.10 -9.86 -10.67
CA ILE A 286 -9.13 -9.88 -11.76
C ILE A 286 -8.12 -11.02 -11.52
N PRO A 287 -8.12 -12.08 -12.36
CA PRO A 287 -7.14 -13.13 -12.24
C PRO A 287 -5.75 -12.62 -12.64
N THR A 288 -4.79 -12.78 -11.74
CA THR A 288 -3.37 -12.48 -11.96
C THR A 288 -2.61 -13.77 -12.23
N THR A 289 -1.90 -13.83 -13.35
CA THR A 289 -0.95 -14.90 -13.67
C THR A 289 0.47 -14.37 -13.62
N VAL A 290 1.39 -15.22 -13.17
CA VAL A 290 2.82 -14.93 -13.12
C VAL A 290 3.52 -16.08 -13.83
N GLN A 291 4.30 -15.75 -14.85
CA GLN A 291 5.25 -16.67 -15.46
C GLN A 291 6.64 -16.05 -15.31
N ASN A 292 7.44 -16.61 -14.41
CA ASN A 292 8.74 -16.07 -14.09
C ASN A 292 9.81 -16.57 -15.07
N ASN A 293 10.76 -15.70 -15.39
CA ASN A 293 11.94 -16.03 -16.17
C ASN A 293 13.07 -15.03 -15.88
N PHE A 294 14.30 -15.37 -16.24
CA PHE A 294 15.41 -14.44 -16.26
C PHE A 294 16.44 -14.80 -17.33
N THR A 295 17.31 -13.84 -17.62
CA THR A 295 18.53 -14.03 -18.43
C THR A 295 19.76 -13.68 -17.60
N VAL A 296 20.90 -14.26 -17.97
CA VAL A 296 22.17 -14.08 -17.27
C VAL A 296 23.27 -13.82 -18.30
N THR A 297 24.17 -12.89 -18.00
CA THR A 297 25.38 -12.70 -18.81
C THR A 297 26.38 -13.84 -18.55
N GLN A 298 27.39 -14.01 -19.39
CA GLN A 298 28.46 -14.98 -19.10
C GLN A 298 29.06 -14.71 -17.71
N ALA A 299 29.14 -15.75 -16.89
CA ALA A 299 29.68 -15.67 -15.54
C ALA A 299 31.13 -16.14 -15.50
N CYS A 300 31.97 -15.35 -14.85
CA CYS A 300 33.39 -15.64 -14.59
C CYS A 300 33.70 -15.38 -13.10
N PRO A 301 34.65 -16.09 -12.49
CA PRO A 301 35.09 -15.82 -11.13
C PRO A 301 35.55 -14.37 -10.97
N TRP A 302 35.20 -13.76 -9.84
CA TRP A 302 35.59 -12.40 -9.44
C TRP A 302 35.03 -11.26 -10.32
N ALA A 303 34.31 -11.58 -11.39
CA ALA A 303 33.61 -10.61 -12.23
C ALA A 303 32.12 -10.53 -11.84
N ALA A 304 31.57 -9.32 -11.92
CA ALA A 304 30.13 -9.12 -11.73
C ALA A 304 29.35 -9.78 -12.88
N THR A 305 28.53 -10.78 -12.53
CA THR A 305 27.58 -11.43 -13.42
C THR A 305 26.25 -10.70 -13.33
N GLN A 306 25.71 -10.23 -14.45
CA GLN A 306 24.42 -9.54 -14.50
C GLN A 306 23.28 -10.54 -14.65
N PHE A 307 22.26 -10.41 -13.79
CA PHE A 307 21.01 -11.14 -13.87
C PHE A 307 19.90 -10.16 -14.25
N ASN A 308 19.08 -10.50 -15.25
CA ASN A 308 17.97 -9.66 -15.70
C ASN A 308 16.67 -10.42 -15.56
N SER A 309 15.82 -9.96 -14.65
CA SER A 309 14.48 -10.50 -14.41
C SER A 309 13.56 -10.17 -15.59
N THR A 310 12.92 -11.19 -16.16
CA THR A 310 12.02 -11.05 -17.32
C THR A 310 10.71 -11.82 -17.10
N PRO A 311 9.97 -11.59 -16.00
CA PRO A 311 8.69 -12.24 -15.78
C PRO A 311 7.63 -11.68 -16.74
N THR A 312 6.68 -12.53 -17.12
CA THR A 312 5.42 -12.13 -17.75
C THR A 312 4.33 -12.19 -16.69
N ILE A 313 3.79 -11.03 -16.31
CA ILE A 313 2.68 -10.90 -15.37
C ILE A 313 1.48 -10.33 -16.12
N LEU A 314 0.33 -10.99 -16.01
CA LEU A 314 -0.92 -10.54 -16.62
C LEU A 314 -2.03 -10.38 -15.58
N PRO A 315 -2.90 -9.36 -15.71
CA PRO A 315 -2.83 -8.31 -16.73
C PRO A 315 -1.72 -7.28 -16.44
N GLN A 316 -1.19 -6.63 -17.48
CA GLN A 316 -0.19 -5.55 -17.32
C GLN A 316 -0.81 -4.18 -16.98
N THR A 317 -2.12 -4.06 -17.18
CA THR A 317 -2.89 -2.85 -16.90
C THR A 317 -4.17 -3.22 -16.17
N ILE A 318 -4.58 -2.40 -15.22
CA ILE A 318 -5.87 -2.52 -14.55
C ILE A 318 -6.61 -1.21 -14.76
N ASN A 319 -7.84 -1.28 -15.28
CA ASN A 319 -8.63 -0.08 -15.63
C ASN A 319 -7.89 0.93 -16.51
N GLY A 320 -7.06 0.44 -17.43
CA GLY A 320 -6.24 1.27 -18.33
C GLY A 320 -5.02 1.91 -17.66
N VAL A 321 -4.78 1.66 -16.38
CA VAL A 321 -3.59 2.12 -15.65
C VAL A 321 -2.52 1.03 -15.71
N PRO A 322 -1.31 1.33 -16.21
CA PRO A 322 -0.19 0.39 -16.18
C PRO A 322 0.25 0.07 -14.75
N LEU A 323 0.50 -1.21 -14.49
CA LEU A 323 1.03 -1.66 -13.19
C LEU A 323 2.50 -1.28 -13.05
N ALA A 324 2.87 -0.77 -11.87
CA ALA A 324 4.27 -0.48 -11.54
C ALA A 324 5.14 -1.74 -11.69
N ASN A 325 6.34 -1.59 -12.26
CA ASN A 325 7.28 -2.68 -12.56
C ASN A 325 6.64 -3.85 -13.35
N GLY A 326 5.62 -3.57 -14.17
CA GLY A 326 4.88 -4.61 -14.92
C GLY A 326 4.08 -5.57 -14.04
N GLY A 327 3.73 -5.18 -12.81
CA GLY A 327 2.95 -5.99 -11.86
C GLY A 327 3.77 -6.70 -10.77
N ALA A 328 5.10 -6.64 -10.86
CA ALA A 328 5.98 -7.19 -9.83
C ALA A 328 6.08 -6.27 -8.61
N ALA A 329 5.88 -6.84 -7.43
CA ALA A 329 5.98 -6.15 -6.14
C ALA A 329 7.30 -6.43 -5.41
N SER A 330 7.88 -7.64 -5.55
CA SER A 330 9.18 -7.97 -4.97
C SER A 330 9.86 -9.14 -5.67
N TRP A 331 11.17 -9.27 -5.43
CA TRP A 331 12.03 -10.29 -6.03
C TRP A 331 12.83 -11.02 -4.95
N TYR A 332 13.08 -12.30 -5.19
CA TYR A 332 14.01 -13.10 -4.44
C TYR A 332 14.97 -13.80 -5.39
N TRP A 333 16.25 -13.75 -5.06
CA TRP A 333 17.33 -14.46 -5.75
C TRP A 333 18.07 -15.36 -4.77
N ASN A 334 18.38 -16.57 -5.22
CA ASN A 334 19.39 -17.43 -4.64
C ASN A 334 20.37 -17.80 -5.75
N PHE A 335 21.63 -17.43 -5.60
CA PHE A 335 22.64 -17.56 -6.65
C PHE A 335 23.29 -18.95 -6.69
N GLY A 336 22.88 -19.88 -5.81
CA GLY A 336 23.36 -21.27 -5.80
C GLY A 336 24.68 -21.48 -5.05
N ASP A 337 25.32 -20.42 -4.57
CA ASP A 337 26.58 -20.44 -3.79
C ASP A 337 26.38 -20.16 -2.29
N GLY A 338 25.12 -20.12 -1.84
CA GLY A 338 24.73 -19.77 -0.48
C GLY A 338 24.37 -18.29 -0.28
N SER A 339 24.63 -17.43 -1.26
CA SER A 339 24.18 -16.04 -1.23
C SER A 339 22.74 -15.88 -1.73
N THR A 340 22.02 -14.92 -1.13
CA THR A 340 20.64 -14.59 -1.49
C THR A 340 20.42 -13.08 -1.49
N LEU A 341 19.39 -12.65 -2.23
CA LEU A 341 18.95 -11.26 -2.28
C LEU A 341 17.42 -11.23 -2.22
N THR A 342 16.83 -10.35 -1.41
CA THR A 342 15.37 -10.26 -1.23
C THR A 342 14.94 -8.83 -0.97
N GLY A 343 13.88 -8.38 -1.64
CA GLY A 343 13.35 -7.04 -1.44
C GLY A 343 12.49 -6.54 -2.59
N ASN A 344 12.01 -5.31 -2.45
CA ASN A 344 11.11 -4.65 -3.39
C ASN A 344 11.74 -3.41 -4.07
N ASN A 345 13.02 -3.12 -3.82
CA ASN A 345 13.72 -2.03 -4.51
C ASN A 345 14.15 -2.48 -5.91
N PRO A 346 13.49 -2.00 -6.99
CA PRO A 346 13.76 -2.51 -8.34
C PRO A 346 15.18 -2.20 -8.80
N ALA A 347 15.77 -1.09 -8.36
CA ALA A 347 17.13 -0.69 -8.73
C ALA A 347 18.22 -1.66 -8.25
N ILE A 348 17.91 -2.48 -7.24
CA ILE A 348 18.87 -3.41 -6.63
C ILE A 348 18.43 -4.87 -6.81
N HIS A 349 17.12 -5.16 -6.76
CA HIS A 349 16.60 -6.53 -6.65
C HIS A 349 15.99 -7.04 -7.95
N GLN A 350 15.54 -6.17 -8.86
CA GLN A 350 14.95 -6.61 -10.12
C GLN A 350 16.03 -7.18 -11.04
N ASN A 351 17.12 -6.44 -11.24
CA ASN A 351 18.22 -6.82 -12.13
C ASN A 351 19.56 -6.77 -11.39
N PRO A 352 19.83 -7.67 -10.43
CA PRO A 352 21.02 -7.62 -9.61
C PRO A 352 22.28 -8.03 -10.37
N THR A 353 23.43 -7.65 -9.81
CA THR A 353 24.72 -8.26 -10.13
C THR A 353 25.16 -9.18 -8.99
N HIS A 354 25.91 -10.23 -9.31
CA HIS A 354 26.50 -11.13 -8.32
C HIS A 354 27.92 -11.57 -8.74
N VAL A 355 28.79 -11.81 -7.76
CA VAL A 355 30.19 -12.22 -7.99
C VAL A 355 30.43 -13.61 -7.41
N TYR A 356 30.73 -14.57 -8.28
CA TYR A 356 31.12 -15.92 -7.87
C TYR A 356 32.61 -15.98 -7.56
N GLN A 357 32.98 -16.65 -6.47
CA GLN A 357 34.39 -16.78 -6.06
C GLN A 357 35.12 -17.94 -6.73
N ASN A 358 34.40 -19.00 -7.07
CA ASN A 358 34.98 -20.23 -7.60
C ASN A 358 34.31 -20.59 -8.94
N PRO A 359 35.05 -21.20 -9.88
CA PRO A 359 34.45 -21.84 -11.04
C PRO A 359 33.53 -23.00 -10.62
N GLY A 360 32.49 -23.25 -11.42
CA GLY A 360 31.59 -24.37 -11.17
C GLY A 360 30.20 -24.19 -11.76
N THR A 361 29.37 -25.19 -11.51
CA THR A 361 27.96 -25.18 -11.89
C THR A 361 27.12 -24.69 -10.71
N TYR A 362 26.31 -23.67 -10.95
CA TYR A 362 25.44 -23.08 -9.92
C TYR A 362 23.98 -23.17 -10.33
N THR A 363 23.13 -23.63 -9.41
CA THR A 363 21.68 -23.65 -9.61
C THR A 363 21.08 -22.38 -9.03
N VAL A 364 20.70 -21.46 -9.91
CA VAL A 364 20.13 -20.16 -9.55
C VAL A 364 18.61 -20.31 -9.45
N THR A 365 18.05 -19.85 -8.33
CA THR A 365 16.60 -19.79 -8.11
C THR A 365 16.17 -18.34 -8.05
N HIS A 366 15.15 -17.99 -8.82
CA HIS A 366 14.56 -16.67 -8.83
C HIS A 366 13.05 -16.77 -8.61
N ILE A 367 12.51 -15.90 -7.76
CA ILE A 367 11.07 -15.83 -7.44
C ILE A 367 10.63 -14.38 -7.59
N VAL A 368 9.50 -14.18 -8.27
CA VAL A 368 8.82 -12.88 -8.39
C VAL A 368 7.50 -12.97 -7.65
N TYR A 369 7.18 -11.92 -6.90
CA TYR A 369 5.91 -11.78 -6.19
C TYR A 369 5.12 -10.59 -6.74
N THR A 370 3.80 -10.70 -6.85
CA THR A 370 2.89 -9.59 -7.21
C THR A 370 2.26 -8.95 -5.97
N GLN A 371 1.62 -7.80 -6.15
CA GLN A 371 0.89 -7.11 -5.08
C GLN A 371 -0.27 -7.95 -4.54
N ALA A 372 -0.87 -8.80 -5.38
CA ALA A 372 -1.92 -9.75 -5.02
C ALA A 372 -1.42 -10.96 -4.23
N GLY A 373 -0.11 -11.08 -4.00
CA GLY A 373 0.52 -12.21 -3.32
C GLY A 373 0.78 -13.41 -4.24
N CYS A 374 0.63 -13.26 -5.56
CA CYS A 374 0.92 -14.32 -6.52
C CYS A 374 2.42 -14.42 -6.75
N LEU A 375 2.92 -15.62 -6.95
CA LEU A 375 4.33 -15.84 -7.19
C LEU A 375 4.54 -16.92 -8.23
N ASP A 376 5.68 -16.86 -8.89
CA ASP A 376 6.21 -17.95 -9.67
C ASP A 376 7.72 -18.07 -9.50
N THR A 377 8.22 -19.30 -9.61
CA THR A 377 9.62 -19.65 -9.38
C THR A 377 10.24 -20.20 -10.65
N VAL A 378 11.40 -19.66 -11.02
CA VAL A 378 12.22 -20.21 -12.09
C VAL A 378 13.56 -20.66 -11.52
N VAL A 379 14.01 -21.83 -11.96
CA VAL A 379 15.30 -22.40 -11.61
C VAL A 379 16.08 -22.63 -12.89
N GLN A 380 17.27 -22.04 -12.99
CA GLN A 380 18.18 -22.27 -14.11
C GLN A 380 19.57 -22.63 -13.58
N THR A 381 20.25 -23.51 -14.31
CA THR A 381 21.64 -23.84 -14.03
C THR A 381 22.55 -22.98 -14.89
N ILE A 382 23.51 -22.32 -14.26
CA ILE A 382 24.53 -21.51 -14.95
C ILE A 382 25.91 -22.14 -14.75
N GLN A 383 26.83 -21.84 -15.67
CA GLN A 383 28.23 -22.25 -15.59
C GLN A 383 29.11 -21.02 -15.35
N VAL A 384 29.85 -21.04 -14.24
CA VAL A 384 30.91 -20.08 -13.96
C VAL A 384 32.21 -20.70 -14.46
N LEU A 385 32.71 -20.19 -15.58
CA LEU A 385 33.86 -20.77 -16.27
C LEU A 385 35.17 -20.32 -15.61
N PRO A 386 36.18 -21.20 -15.47
CA PRO A 386 37.45 -20.80 -14.88
C PRO A 386 38.17 -19.77 -15.75
N PRO A 387 39.08 -18.96 -15.17
CA PRO A 387 39.93 -18.08 -15.95
C PRO A 387 40.83 -18.88 -16.91
N PRO A 388 41.30 -18.27 -18.01
CA PRO A 388 42.26 -18.90 -18.91
C PRO A 388 43.55 -19.27 -18.16
N VAL A 389 44.09 -20.44 -18.46
CA VAL A 389 45.41 -20.87 -17.98
C VAL A 389 46.44 -20.40 -19.00
N ILE A 390 47.12 -19.30 -18.67
CA ILE A 390 48.17 -18.71 -19.52
C ILE A 390 49.31 -19.71 -19.65
N ASN A 391 49.67 -20.03 -20.90
CA ASN A 391 50.80 -20.89 -21.20
C ASN A 391 51.38 -20.53 -22.57
N PHE A 392 52.69 -20.60 -22.71
CA PHE A 392 53.37 -20.38 -23.97
C PHE A 392 54.76 -21.01 -24.00
N THR A 393 55.29 -21.20 -25.20
CA THR A 393 56.69 -21.57 -25.42
C THR A 393 57.38 -20.53 -26.30
N PHE A 394 58.70 -20.51 -26.25
CA PHE A 394 59.53 -19.69 -27.13
C PHE A 394 60.82 -20.43 -27.47
N ASN A 395 61.47 -20.07 -28.58
CA ASN A 395 62.79 -20.60 -28.92
C ASN A 395 63.92 -19.80 -28.27
N ASN A 396 65.02 -20.48 -27.93
CA ASN A 396 66.27 -19.80 -27.62
C ASN A 396 66.82 -19.12 -28.88
N ALA A 397 67.36 -17.91 -28.73
CA ALA A 397 67.90 -17.11 -29.83
C ALA A 397 69.16 -16.36 -29.37
N CYS A 398 70.12 -16.19 -30.26
CA CYS A 398 71.23 -15.27 -30.07
C CYS A 398 70.77 -13.82 -30.26
N VAL A 399 71.58 -12.86 -29.81
CA VAL A 399 71.38 -11.43 -30.10
C VAL A 399 71.20 -11.22 -31.61
N GLY A 400 70.21 -10.41 -32.00
CA GLY A 400 69.90 -10.13 -33.40
C GLY A 400 69.13 -11.24 -34.14
N SER A 401 68.85 -12.38 -33.48
CA SER A 401 68.00 -13.45 -34.02
C SER A 401 66.56 -13.34 -33.51
N THR A 402 65.60 -13.84 -34.29
CA THR A 402 64.17 -13.82 -33.92
C THR A 402 63.83 -14.83 -32.83
N VAL A 403 63.17 -14.35 -31.79
CA VAL A 403 62.43 -15.16 -30.81
C VAL A 403 60.98 -15.25 -31.29
N ASN A 404 60.51 -16.46 -31.57
CA ASN A 404 59.12 -16.75 -31.87
C ASN A 404 58.45 -17.32 -30.64
N THR A 405 57.25 -16.85 -30.34
CA THR A 405 56.41 -17.39 -29.29
C THR A 405 55.30 -18.25 -29.88
N VAL A 406 54.93 -19.31 -29.17
CA VAL A 406 53.77 -20.14 -29.48
C VAL A 406 52.84 -20.08 -28.28
N ASN A 407 51.68 -19.46 -28.45
CA ASN A 407 50.64 -19.47 -27.43
C ASN A 407 50.07 -20.88 -27.25
N GLN A 408 50.04 -21.33 -26.02
CA GLN A 408 49.47 -22.60 -25.58
C GLN A 408 48.38 -22.39 -24.51
N THR A 409 47.89 -21.15 -24.35
CA THR A 409 46.86 -20.79 -23.39
C THR A 409 45.62 -21.63 -23.62
N GLN A 410 45.12 -22.24 -22.54
CA GLN A 410 43.86 -22.96 -22.55
C GLN A 410 42.79 -22.07 -21.94
N ASP A 411 41.79 -21.72 -22.74
CA ASP A 411 40.63 -20.94 -22.30
C ASP A 411 39.34 -21.72 -22.62
N PRO A 412 38.49 -22.03 -21.64
CA PRO A 412 37.16 -22.56 -21.92
C PRO A 412 36.23 -21.57 -22.66
N ASN A 413 36.55 -20.27 -22.67
CA ASN A 413 35.80 -19.16 -23.29
C ASN A 413 36.38 -18.68 -24.64
N LEU A 414 36.76 -19.62 -25.53
CA LEU A 414 37.46 -19.38 -26.81
C LEU A 414 36.88 -18.30 -27.76
N ALA A 415 35.66 -17.79 -27.52
CA ALA A 415 35.00 -16.83 -28.41
C ALA A 415 35.46 -15.36 -28.26
N ALA A 416 36.19 -14.99 -27.20
CA ALA A 416 36.57 -13.58 -26.94
C ALA A 416 37.92 -13.43 -26.22
N VAL A 417 39.00 -13.95 -26.79
CA VAL A 417 40.36 -13.80 -26.23
C VAL A 417 41.10 -12.66 -26.93
N THR A 418 41.72 -11.78 -26.14
CA THR A 418 42.71 -10.81 -26.65
C THR A 418 44.09 -11.20 -26.14
N TYR A 419 45.12 -10.96 -26.95
CA TYR A 419 46.50 -11.29 -26.60
C TYR A 419 47.29 -10.02 -26.40
N GLN A 420 48.24 -10.06 -25.47
CA GLN A 420 49.25 -9.02 -25.30
C GLN A 420 50.55 -9.69 -24.89
N TRP A 421 51.60 -9.51 -25.68
CA TRP A 421 52.94 -9.99 -25.40
C TRP A 421 53.80 -8.84 -24.90
N ILE A 422 54.44 -9.04 -23.76
CA ILE A 422 55.37 -8.10 -23.15
C ILE A 422 56.78 -8.69 -23.27
N TRP A 423 57.68 -7.96 -23.93
CA TRP A 423 59.04 -8.47 -24.23
C TRP A 423 60.07 -8.17 -23.14
N GLY A 424 59.76 -7.31 -22.18
CA GLY A 424 60.66 -7.00 -21.06
C GLY A 424 61.87 -6.13 -21.41
N ASP A 425 61.98 -5.60 -22.63
CA ASP A 425 63.03 -4.70 -23.09
C ASP A 425 62.52 -3.27 -23.44
N ASN A 426 61.29 -2.96 -23.02
CA ASN A 426 60.57 -1.70 -23.30
C ASN A 426 60.25 -1.43 -24.79
N THR A 427 60.35 -2.45 -25.63
CA THR A 427 59.83 -2.36 -27.01
C THR A 427 58.30 -2.50 -27.03
N PRO A 428 57.62 -2.05 -28.11
CA PRO A 428 56.18 -2.16 -28.22
C PRO A 428 55.66 -3.60 -28.09
N ASN A 429 54.57 -3.77 -27.34
CA ASN A 429 53.89 -5.05 -27.17
C ASN A 429 53.28 -5.56 -28.48
N SER A 430 53.15 -6.89 -28.62
CA SER A 430 52.38 -7.49 -29.72
C SER A 430 50.99 -7.92 -29.24
N THR A 431 49.98 -7.88 -30.11
CA THR A 431 48.61 -8.33 -29.81
C THR A 431 48.17 -9.56 -30.61
N THR A 432 49.11 -10.23 -31.29
CA THR A 432 48.85 -11.44 -32.06
C THR A 432 48.84 -12.68 -31.18
N SER A 433 48.15 -13.74 -31.59
CA SER A 433 48.11 -14.99 -30.82
C SER A 433 49.49 -15.63 -30.68
N ASN A 434 50.22 -15.74 -31.78
CA ASN A 434 51.65 -16.06 -31.80
C ASN A 434 52.41 -14.81 -32.23
N ALA A 435 53.47 -14.45 -31.52
CA ALA A 435 54.22 -13.23 -31.76
C ALA A 435 55.70 -13.53 -31.99
N SER A 436 56.43 -12.54 -32.48
CA SER A 436 57.87 -12.64 -32.64
C SER A 436 58.56 -11.32 -32.29
N HIS A 437 59.80 -11.42 -31.81
CA HIS A 437 60.59 -10.28 -31.36
C HIS A 437 62.10 -10.48 -31.60
N ILE A 438 62.85 -9.39 -31.69
CA ILE A 438 64.32 -9.40 -31.87
C ILE A 438 64.96 -8.54 -30.78
N TYR A 439 65.78 -9.17 -29.94
CA TYR A 439 66.59 -8.47 -28.94
C TYR A 439 67.92 -7.99 -29.55
N GLN A 440 68.15 -6.67 -29.54
CA GLN A 440 69.35 -6.04 -30.11
C GLN A 440 70.56 -6.06 -29.17
N ASN A 441 70.33 -6.28 -27.87
CA ASN A 441 71.35 -6.31 -26.84
C ASN A 441 71.28 -7.63 -26.05
N PRO A 442 72.43 -8.17 -25.59
CA PRO A 442 72.43 -9.32 -24.69
C PRO A 442 71.83 -8.95 -23.33
N GLY A 443 71.11 -9.87 -22.70
CA GLY A 443 70.50 -9.63 -21.39
C GLY A 443 69.54 -10.73 -20.96
N THR A 444 68.91 -10.54 -19.81
CA THR A 444 67.79 -11.36 -19.32
C THR A 444 66.53 -10.53 -19.42
N PHE A 445 65.58 -11.00 -20.23
CA PHE A 445 64.30 -10.32 -20.47
C PHE A 445 63.15 -11.21 -20.00
N GLN A 446 62.18 -10.61 -19.33
CA GLN A 446 60.97 -11.32 -18.88
C GLN A 446 59.91 -11.24 -19.98
N ILE A 447 59.54 -12.39 -20.53
CA ILE A 447 58.45 -12.52 -21.51
C ILE A 447 57.16 -12.80 -20.73
N GLY A 448 56.10 -12.06 -21.03
CA GLY A 448 54.79 -12.16 -20.36
C GLY A 448 53.62 -12.03 -21.31
#